data_AF-A0A1S3PRK2-F1
#
_entry.id   AF-A0A1S3PRK2-F1
#
_cell.length_a   1.000
_cell.length_b   1.000
_cell.length_c   1.000
_cell.angle_alpha   90.00
_cell.angle_beta   90.00
_cell.angle_gamma   90.00
#
_symmetry.space_group_name_H-M   'P 1'
#
loop_
_entity.id
_entity.type
_entity.pdbx_description
1 polymer ?
#
loop_
_entity_poly.entity_id
_entity_poly.type
_entity_poly.pdbx_seq_one_letter_code
_entity_poly.pdbx_strand_id
1 'polypeptide(L)'
;MVFLCEVFAFPMAMIEWKKDGRDIILPGDDPHISVQSRGGPLKYELSSWLQIEKAGLADAGTYRCVARNELGSISAMAVLGVLGPEEMSVYLTENMTEMMEYGNSEREYDEDYY
;
A
#
# COMPACT_ATOMS: atom_id res chain seq x y z
N MET A 1 -1.43 7.86 4.02
CA MET A 1 -1.48 6.58 3.27
C MET A 1 -2.39 5.63 4.02
N VAL A 2 -3.13 4.76 3.31
CA VAL A 2 -4.00 3.74 3.94
C VAL A 2 -3.80 2.40 3.25
N PHE A 3 -3.62 1.33 4.03
CA PHE A 3 -3.66 -0.06 3.56
C PHE A 3 -4.94 -0.72 4.07
N LEU A 4 -5.60 -1.46 3.18
CA LEU A 4 -6.79 -2.25 3.47
C LEU A 4 -6.43 -3.73 3.41
N CYS A 5 -6.87 -4.49 4.41
CA CYS A 5 -6.83 -5.95 4.40
C CYS A 5 -8.21 -6.49 4.73
N GLU A 6 -8.74 -7.33 3.85
CA GLU A 6 -10.06 -7.94 3.98
C GLU A 6 -9.90 -9.45 4.01
N VAL A 7 -10.60 -10.10 4.95
CA VAL A 7 -10.53 -11.54 5.12
C VAL A 7 -11.91 -12.12 5.38
N PHE A 8 -12.15 -13.28 4.79
CA PHE A 8 -13.26 -14.16 5.11
C PHE A 8 -12.70 -15.41 5.80
N ALA A 9 -13.16 -15.72 7.02
CA ALA A 9 -12.66 -16.87 7.76
C ALA A 9 -13.70 -17.44 8.74
N PHE A 10 -13.85 -18.77 8.77
CA PHE A 10 -14.69 -19.45 9.76
C PHE A 10 -13.83 -20.39 10.62
N PRO A 11 -13.78 -20.23 11.96
CA PRO A 11 -14.33 -19.11 12.75
C PRO A 11 -13.73 -17.75 12.38
N MET A 12 -14.43 -16.66 12.75
CA MET A 12 -14.02 -15.29 12.43
C MET A 12 -12.56 -15.05 12.87
N ALA A 13 -11.74 -14.58 11.94
CA ALA A 13 -10.33 -14.30 12.21
C ALA A 13 -10.16 -12.93 12.88
N MET A 14 -9.02 -12.75 13.55
CA MET A 14 -8.48 -11.44 13.93
C MET A 14 -7.36 -11.04 12.96
N ILE A 15 -7.19 -9.73 12.71
CA ILE A 15 -6.10 -9.20 11.88
C ILE A 15 -5.09 -8.46 12.76
N GLU A 16 -3.82 -8.77 12.55
CA GLU A 16 -2.66 -8.05 13.08
C GLU A 16 -1.84 -7.45 11.94
N TRP A 17 -1.36 -6.22 12.12
CA TRP A 17 -0.47 -5.57 11.16
C TRP A 17 0.97 -5.57 11.66
N LYS A 18 1.91 -5.80 10.75
CA LYS A 18 3.36 -5.78 11.00
C LYS A 18 4.08 -4.99 9.91
N LYS A 19 5.23 -4.41 10.25
CA LYS A 19 6.16 -3.84 9.28
C LYS A 19 7.44 -4.68 9.26
N ASP A 20 7.80 -5.19 8.10
CA ASP A 20 8.97 -6.05 7.95
C ASP A 20 10.25 -5.31 8.36
N GLY A 21 11.19 -6.05 8.96
CA GLY A 21 12.41 -5.48 9.55
C GLY A 21 12.23 -4.93 10.96
N ARG A 22 11.00 -4.93 11.51
CA ARG A 22 10.71 -4.68 12.93
C ARG A 22 9.74 -5.75 13.42
N ASP A 23 10.10 -6.51 14.46
CA ASP A 23 9.19 -7.47 15.11
C ASP A 23 8.17 -6.74 16.02
N ILE A 24 7.50 -5.74 15.47
CA ILE A 24 6.54 -4.88 16.16
C ILE A 24 5.17 -5.03 15.50
N ILE A 25 4.16 -5.24 16.33
CA ILE A 25 2.75 -5.20 15.92
C ILE A 25 2.31 -3.73 15.90
N LEU A 26 1.74 -3.28 14.79
CA LEU A 26 1.28 -1.91 14.61
C LEU A 26 -0.10 -1.69 15.27
N PRO A 27 -0.40 -0.48 15.79
CA PRO A 27 0.34 0.78 15.62
C PRO A 27 1.59 0.94 16.51
N GLY A 28 1.80 0.05 17.49
CA GLY A 28 2.90 0.18 18.46
C GLY A 28 2.81 1.50 19.24
N ASP A 29 3.97 2.13 19.48
CA ASP A 29 4.09 3.44 20.16
C ASP A 29 4.10 4.62 19.17
N ASP A 30 3.75 4.40 17.91
CA ASP A 30 3.88 5.42 16.87
C ASP A 30 2.57 6.23 16.68
N PRO A 31 2.52 7.51 17.11
CA PRO A 31 1.26 8.27 17.16
C PRO A 31 0.68 8.63 15.79
N HIS A 32 1.49 8.60 14.72
CA HIS A 32 0.99 8.87 13.36
C HIS A 32 0.48 7.61 12.63
N ILE A 33 0.60 6.42 13.25
CA ILE A 33 0.04 5.17 12.74
C ILE A 33 -1.22 4.83 13.54
N SER A 34 -2.28 4.47 12.84
CA SER A 34 -3.50 3.95 13.47
C SER A 34 -4.00 2.70 12.76
N VAL A 35 -4.55 1.77 13.54
CA VAL A 35 -5.17 0.55 13.02
C VAL A 35 -6.62 0.51 13.48
N GLN A 36 -7.53 0.24 12.55
CA GLN A 36 -8.94 0.03 12.84
C GLN A 36 -9.41 -1.26 12.19
N SER A 37 -10.26 -2.01 12.88
CA SER A 37 -10.84 -3.25 12.35
C SER A 37 -12.34 -3.26 12.58
N ARG A 38 -13.11 -3.67 11.58
CA ARG A 38 -14.57 -3.82 11.67
C ARG A 38 -15.03 -5.05 10.92
N GLY A 39 -16.10 -5.66 11.41
CA GLY A 39 -16.80 -6.72 10.68
C GLY A 39 -17.33 -6.18 9.36
N GLY A 40 -17.22 -6.99 8.30
CA GLY A 40 -17.77 -6.68 6.99
C GLY A 40 -19.29 -6.88 6.92
N PRO A 41 -19.93 -6.52 5.79
CA PRO A 41 -21.35 -6.74 5.57
C PRO A 41 -21.72 -8.24 5.53
N LEU A 42 -20.78 -9.12 5.16
CA LEU A 42 -21.01 -10.56 5.13
C LEU A 42 -20.65 -11.23 6.45
N LYS A 43 -21.35 -12.34 6.75
CA LYS A 43 -21.03 -13.16 7.91
C LYS A 43 -19.60 -13.70 7.77
N TYR A 44 -18.80 -13.60 8.83
CA TYR A 44 -17.40 -14.06 8.88
C TYR A 44 -16.40 -13.23 8.08
N GLU A 45 -16.80 -12.05 7.63
CA GLU A 45 -15.93 -11.07 7.01
C GLU A 45 -15.38 -10.10 8.06
N LEU A 46 -14.10 -9.76 7.94
CA LEU A 46 -13.44 -8.72 8.72
C LEU A 46 -12.58 -7.87 7.77
N SER A 47 -12.75 -6.56 7.87
CA SER A 47 -11.91 -5.57 7.19
C SER A 47 -11.08 -4.81 8.22
N SER A 48 -9.80 -4.63 7.92
CA SER A 48 -8.86 -3.88 8.75
C SER A 48 -8.13 -2.84 7.92
N TRP A 49 -7.97 -1.65 8.48
CA TRP A 49 -7.30 -0.52 7.88
C TRP A 49 -6.09 -0.14 8.72
N LEU A 50 -4.95 0.00 8.07
CA LEU A 50 -3.76 0.64 8.63
C LEU A 50 -3.58 2.00 7.96
N GLN A 51 -3.61 3.06 8.76
CA GLN A 51 -3.46 4.44 8.31
C GLN A 51 -2.15 5.01 8.84
N ILE A 52 -1.38 5.63 7.94
CA ILE A 52 -0.15 6.38 8.22
C ILE A 52 -0.43 7.84 7.88
N GLU A 53 -0.44 8.70 8.90
CA GLU A 53 -0.59 10.15 8.73
C GLU A 53 0.75 10.76 8.26
N LYS A 54 0.69 11.59 7.21
CA LYS A 54 1.86 12.29 6.65
C LYS A 54 3.04 11.35 6.40
N ALA A 55 2.81 10.31 5.60
CA ALA A 55 3.81 9.29 5.30
C ALA A 55 5.11 9.92 4.78
N GLY A 56 6.23 9.52 5.38
CA GLY A 56 7.59 9.99 5.06
C GLY A 56 8.56 8.85 4.75
N LEU A 57 9.81 9.18 4.48
CA LEU A 57 10.84 8.19 4.11
C LEU A 57 11.02 7.07 5.14
N ALA A 58 10.84 7.35 6.43
CA ALA A 58 10.92 6.35 7.50
C ALA A 58 9.77 5.32 7.46
N ASP A 59 8.66 5.67 6.80
CA ASP A 59 7.50 4.80 6.62
C ASP A 59 7.68 3.84 5.46
N ALA A 60 8.62 4.09 4.55
CA ALA A 60 8.95 3.15 3.49
C ALA A 60 9.27 1.76 4.06
N GLY A 61 8.83 0.73 3.35
CA GLY A 61 9.02 -0.66 3.76
C GLY A 61 7.85 -1.56 3.38
N THR A 62 7.93 -2.83 3.81
CA THR A 62 6.89 -3.83 3.55
C THR A 62 5.97 -3.95 4.75
N TYR A 63 4.68 -3.80 4.53
CA TYR A 63 3.63 -3.97 5.52
C TYR A 63 2.93 -5.30 5.28
N ARG A 64 2.69 -6.06 6.35
CA ARG A 64 2.03 -7.36 6.31
C ARG A 64 0.79 -7.34 7.20
N CYS A 65 -0.35 -7.71 6.65
CA CYS A 65 -1.51 -8.09 7.46
C CYS A 65 -1.50 -9.60 7.66
N VAL A 66 -1.72 -10.04 8.89
CA VAL A 66 -1.80 -11.45 9.28
C VAL A 66 -3.18 -11.70 9.85
N ALA A 67 -3.96 -12.54 9.18
CA ALA A 67 -5.26 -13.01 9.66
C ALA A 67 -5.08 -14.34 10.38
N ARG A 68 -5.60 -14.47 11.60
CA ARG A 68 -5.48 -15.67 12.44
C ARG A 68 -6.81 -16.08 13.06
N ASN A 69 -7.10 -17.38 13.06
CA ASN A 69 -8.15 -18.00 13.86
C ASN A 69 -7.62 -19.31 14.49
N GLU A 70 -8.48 -20.07 15.16
CA GLU A 70 -8.11 -21.34 15.81
C GLU A 70 -7.66 -22.45 14.84
N LEU A 71 -7.99 -22.33 13.56
CA LEU A 71 -7.64 -23.31 12.53
C LEU A 71 -6.31 -22.99 11.83
N GLY A 72 -5.82 -21.75 11.94
CA GLY A 72 -4.55 -21.37 11.35
C GLY A 72 -4.38 -19.87 11.12
N SER A 73 -3.48 -19.53 10.21
CA SER A 73 -3.20 -18.15 9.82
C SER A 73 -2.79 -18.02 8.37
N ILE A 74 -3.14 -16.90 7.76
CA ILE A 74 -2.72 -16.49 6.42
C ILE A 74 -2.26 -15.03 6.47
N SER A 75 -1.44 -14.60 5.50
CA SER A 75 -0.95 -13.22 5.43
C SER A 75 -0.89 -12.69 4.02
N ALA A 76 -1.07 -11.37 3.88
CA ALA A 76 -0.84 -10.62 2.65
C ALA A 76 0.12 -9.45 2.92
N MET A 77 0.82 -9.00 1.88
CA MET A 77 1.87 -7.97 1.97
C MET A 77 1.65 -6.84 0.97
N ALA A 78 2.06 -5.64 1.34
CA ALA A 78 2.11 -4.46 0.47
C ALA A 78 3.41 -3.70 0.72
N VAL A 79 4.00 -3.11 -0.33
CA VAL A 79 5.23 -2.32 -0.24
C VAL A 79 4.88 -0.83 -0.33
N LEU A 80 5.36 -0.04 0.64
CA LEU A 80 5.31 1.41 0.60
C LEU A 80 6.66 1.96 0.13
N GLY A 81 6.67 2.56 -1.06
CA GLY A 81 7.75 3.44 -1.50
C GLY A 81 7.40 4.89 -1.19
N VAL A 82 8.35 5.67 -0.69
CA VAL A 82 8.22 7.12 -0.51
C VAL A 82 9.39 7.79 -1.22
N LEU A 83 9.09 8.73 -2.09
CA LEU A 83 10.09 9.45 -2.87
C LEU A 83 10.59 10.68 -2.10
N GLY A 84 11.91 10.81 -2.00
CA GLY A 84 12.53 12.03 -1.49
C GLY A 84 12.37 13.19 -2.48
N PRO A 85 12.69 14.45 -2.09
CA PRO A 85 12.56 15.61 -2.98
C PRO A 85 13.41 15.49 -4.26
N GLU A 86 14.63 14.98 -4.14
CA GLU A 86 15.56 14.77 -5.27
C GLU A 86 15.08 13.64 -6.18
N GLU A 87 14.62 12.52 -5.60
CA GLU A 87 14.05 11.44 -6.41
C GLU A 87 12.77 11.90 -7.10
N MET A 88 11.90 12.61 -6.39
CA MET A 88 10.65 13.14 -6.94
C MET A 88 10.90 14.06 -8.14
N SER A 89 11.94 14.89 -8.12
CA SER A 89 12.28 15.72 -9.28
C SER A 89 12.71 14.86 -10.48
N VAL A 90 13.53 13.83 -10.25
CA VAL A 90 13.95 12.87 -11.29
C VAL A 90 12.74 12.12 -11.86
N TYR A 91 11.89 11.53 -11.01
CA TYR A 91 10.68 10.82 -11.44
C TYR A 91 9.73 11.71 -12.25
N LEU A 92 9.59 12.98 -11.85
CA LEU A 92 8.78 13.95 -12.62
C LEU A 92 9.42 14.25 -13.97
N THR A 93 10.75 14.45 -14.03
CA THR A 93 11.44 14.70 -15.31
C THR A 93 11.35 13.49 -16.25
N GLU A 94 11.56 12.28 -15.76
CA GLU A 94 11.47 11.05 -16.56
C GLU A 94 10.06 10.85 -17.11
N ASN A 95 9.03 10.96 -16.26
CA ASN A 95 7.63 10.84 -16.69
C ASN A 95 7.24 11.95 -17.68
N MET A 96 7.77 13.17 -17.53
CA MET A 96 7.56 14.26 -18.48
C MET A 96 8.25 13.97 -19.82
N THR A 97 9.46 13.42 -19.81
CA THR A 97 10.17 13.02 -21.02
C THR A 97 9.43 11.91 -21.75
N GLU A 98 8.93 10.90 -21.03
CA GLU A 98 8.12 9.81 -21.60
C GLU A 98 6.82 10.32 -22.25
N MET A 99 6.11 11.26 -21.61
CA MET A 99 4.93 11.91 -22.22
C MET A 99 5.29 12.75 -23.45
N MET A 100 6.43 13.43 -23.44
CA MET A 100 6.89 14.19 -24.61
C MET A 100 7.29 13.29 -25.76
N GLU A 101 7.93 12.15 -25.47
CA GLU A 101 8.30 11.14 -26.45
C GLU A 101 7.07 10.47 -27.06
N TYR A 102 6.09 10.10 -26.24
CA TYR A 102 4.80 9.60 -26.71
C TYR A 102 4.10 10.63 -27.62
N GLY A 103 3.99 11.89 -27.18
CA GLY A 103 3.37 12.95 -27.99
C GLY A 103 4.18 13.34 -29.23
N ASN A 104 5.48 13.05 -29.29
CA ASN A 104 6.29 13.24 -30.50
C ASN A 104 6.10 12.08 -31.48
N SER A 105 6.01 10.84 -30.96
CA SER A 105 5.69 9.67 -31.76
C SER A 105 4.34 9.80 -32.44
N GLU A 106 3.29 10.29 -31.75
CA GLU A 106 1.98 10.54 -32.34
C GLU A 106 2.01 11.59 -33.48
N ARG A 107 2.83 12.63 -33.37
CA ARG A 107 2.98 13.63 -34.45
C ARG A 107 3.68 13.05 -35.67
N GLU A 108 4.67 12.19 -35.46
CA GLU A 108 5.37 11.49 -36.55
C GLU A 108 4.42 10.51 -37.25
N TYR A 109 3.57 9.79 -36.50
CA TYR A 109 2.53 8.92 -37.07
C TYR A 109 1.48 9.70 -37.90
N ASP A 110 1.11 10.92 -37.50
CA ASP A 110 0.16 11.76 -38.25
C ASP A 110 0.80 12.41 -39.49
N GLU A 111 2.10 12.73 -39.47
CA GLU A 111 2.80 13.30 -40.64
C GLU A 111 3.00 12.29 -41.78
N ASP A 112 3.09 11.00 -41.49
CA ASP A 112 3.25 9.94 -42.50
C ASP A 112 1.93 9.54 -43.22
N TYR A 113 0.79 10.15 -42.84
CA TYR A 113 -0.54 9.80 -43.37
C TYR A 113 -1.01 10.65 -44.59
N TYR A 114 -0.13 11.46 -45.20
CA TYR A 114 -0.43 12.33 -46.35
C TYR A 114 0.46 12.11 -47.57
#